data_AF-A0A644SLX3-F1
#
_entry.id   AF-A0A644SLX3-F1
#
_cell.length_a   1.000
_cell.length_b   1.000
_cell.length_c   1.000
_cell.angle_alpha   90.00
_cell.angle_beta   90.00
_cell.angle_gamma   90.00
#
_symmetry.space_group_name_H-M   'P 1'
#
loop_
_entity.id
_entity.type
_entity.pdbx_description
1 polymer ?
#
loop_
_entity_poly.entity_id
_entity_poly.type
_entity_poly.pdbx_seq_one_letter_code
_entity_poly.pdbx_strand_id
1 'polypeptide(L)'
;MQIFADNFTLIIMRKKKYKKQLLKSLKSLGKSEHLLLESMTNLMLLGELKKNNIEFKDGDTFTFKDNIFDYSEDKNIRKMAKLRHKMMKTMNKLVEKNNFKDKEIKFLS
;
A
#
# COMPACT_ATOMS: atom_id res chain seq x y z
N MET A 1 38.61 -22.12 -14.63
CA MET A 1 38.47 -20.80 -13.96
C MET A 1 37.36 -19.94 -14.59
N GLN A 2 37.28 -19.86 -15.93
CA GLN A 2 36.24 -19.10 -16.65
C GLN A 2 34.78 -19.51 -16.33
N ILE A 3 34.47 -20.81 -16.37
CA ILE A 3 33.11 -21.34 -16.09
C ILE A 3 32.59 -20.92 -14.69
N PHE A 4 33.49 -20.81 -13.71
CA PHE A 4 33.13 -20.42 -12.35
C PHE A 4 32.78 -18.92 -12.26
N ALA A 5 33.53 -18.07 -12.96
CA ALA A 5 33.26 -16.63 -13.05
C ALA A 5 31.94 -16.33 -13.79
N ASP A 6 31.65 -17.08 -14.85
CA ASP A 6 30.43 -16.92 -15.64
C ASP A 6 29.18 -17.32 -14.82
N ASN A 7 29.25 -18.45 -14.10
CA ASN A 7 28.17 -18.88 -13.20
C ASN A 7 27.93 -17.90 -12.04
N PHE A 8 29.00 -17.36 -11.45
CA PHE A 8 28.88 -16.37 -10.40
C PHE A 8 28.18 -15.09 -10.90
N THR A 9 28.58 -14.61 -12.08
CA THR A 9 27.99 -13.42 -12.72
C THR A 9 26.49 -13.62 -13.01
N LEU A 10 26.10 -14.79 -13.51
CA LEU A 10 24.71 -15.14 -13.78
C LEU A 10 23.85 -15.08 -12.51
N ILE A 11 24.35 -15.60 -11.39
CA ILE A 11 23.66 -15.58 -10.08
C ILE A 11 23.43 -14.14 -9.61
N ILE A 12 24.44 -13.28 -9.72
CA ILE A 12 24.34 -11.86 -9.34
C ILE A 12 23.31 -11.14 -10.20
N MET A 13 23.32 -11.36 -11.52
CA MET A 13 22.35 -10.77 -12.44
C MET A 13 20.91 -11.20 -12.12
N ARG A 14 20.69 -12.49 -11.82
CA ARG A 14 19.38 -13.02 -11.40
C ARG A 14 18.88 -12.37 -10.12
N LYS A 15 19.74 -12.26 -9.09
CA LYS A 15 19.40 -11.59 -7.81
C LYS A 15 19.03 -10.11 -8.02
N LYS A 16 19.79 -9.38 -8.84
CA LYS A 16 19.49 -7.98 -9.19
C LYS A 16 18.15 -7.85 -9.91
N LYS A 17 17.87 -8.73 -10.89
CA LYS A 17 16.60 -8.74 -11.63
C LYS A 17 15.42 -9.02 -10.70
N TYR A 18 15.54 -10.00 -9.80
CA TYR A 18 14.51 -10.34 -8.82
C TYR A 18 14.21 -9.16 -7.89
N LYS A 19 15.25 -8.55 -7.31
CA LYS A 19 15.13 -7.35 -6.46
C LYS A 19 14.38 -6.23 -7.18
N LYS A 20 14.75 -5.95 -8.44
CA LYS A 20 14.09 -4.92 -9.25
C LYS A 20 12.59 -5.19 -9.44
N GLN A 21 12.20 -6.45 -9.63
CA GLN A 21 10.78 -6.82 -9.75
C GLN A 21 10.04 -6.67 -8.43
N LEU A 22 10.64 -7.07 -7.29
CA LEU A 22 10.03 -6.84 -5.98
C LEU A 22 9.76 -5.36 -5.70
N LEU A 23 10.72 -4.48 -6.02
CA LEU A 23 10.54 -3.03 -5.86
C LEU A 23 9.42 -2.49 -6.76
N LYS A 24 9.29 -2.99 -7.99
CA LYS A 24 8.16 -2.64 -8.87
C LYS A 24 6.83 -3.10 -8.30
N SER A 25 6.76 -4.33 -7.78
CA SER A 25 5.56 -4.87 -7.14
C SER A 25 5.17 -4.05 -5.90
N LEU A 26 6.14 -3.69 -5.04
CA LEU A 26 5.90 -2.80 -3.90
C LEU A 26 5.35 -1.44 -4.33
N LYS A 27 5.91 -0.83 -5.39
CA LYS A 27 5.41 0.44 -5.91
C LYS A 27 3.97 0.35 -6.39
N SER A 28 3.60 -0.74 -7.07
CA SER A 28 2.21 -0.98 -7.48
C SER A 28 1.29 -1.21 -6.28
N LEU A 29 1.72 -1.99 -5.29
CA LEU A 29 0.95 -2.25 -4.08
C LEU A 29 0.69 -0.97 -3.26
N GLY A 30 1.70 -0.10 -3.12
CA GLY A 30 1.54 1.19 -2.43
C GLY A 30 0.52 2.09 -3.12
N LYS A 31 0.55 2.16 -4.46
CA LYS A 31 -0.47 2.88 -5.22
C LYS A 31 -1.88 2.30 -5.04
N SER A 32 -2.01 0.98 -5.10
CA SER A 32 -3.30 0.31 -4.91
C SER A 32 -3.83 0.48 -3.48
N GLU A 33 -2.95 0.46 -2.47
CA GLU A 33 -3.31 0.71 -1.08
C GLU A 33 -3.83 2.14 -0.89
N HIS A 34 -3.16 3.13 -1.47
CA HIS A 34 -3.58 4.53 -1.43
C HIS A 34 -4.95 4.76 -2.09
N LEU A 35 -5.16 4.21 -3.29
CA LEU A 35 -6.46 4.30 -3.98
C LEU A 35 -7.59 3.65 -3.18
N LEU A 36 -7.28 2.58 -2.44
CA LEU A 36 -8.25 1.90 -1.60
C LEU A 36 -8.59 2.73 -0.34
N LEU A 37 -7.60 3.40 0.27
CA LEU A 37 -7.84 4.36 1.35
C LEU A 37 -8.72 5.53 0.89
N GLU A 38 -8.41 6.12 -0.26
CA GLU A 38 -9.19 7.21 -0.86
C GLU A 38 -10.64 6.77 -1.13
N SER A 39 -10.82 5.59 -1.74
CA SER A 39 -12.15 5.03 -2.02
C SER A 39 -12.96 4.80 -0.75
N MET A 40 -12.34 4.24 0.30
CA MET A 40 -13.01 4.04 1.60
C MET A 40 -13.40 5.38 2.25
N THR A 41 -12.53 6.37 2.15
CA THR A 41 -12.77 7.72 2.68
C THR A 41 -13.97 8.36 1.99
N ASN A 42 -13.97 8.37 0.65
CA ASN A 42 -15.06 8.94 -0.14
C ASN A 42 -16.40 8.25 0.14
N LEU A 43 -16.42 6.91 0.22
CA LEU A 43 -17.63 6.16 0.54
C LEU A 43 -18.15 6.45 1.95
N MET A 44 -17.25 6.56 2.92
CA MET A 44 -17.62 6.88 4.29
C MET A 44 -18.21 8.28 4.39
N LEU A 45 -17.54 9.28 3.78
CA LEU A 45 -18.04 10.65 3.72
C LEU A 45 -19.40 10.74 3.03
N LEU A 46 -19.58 10.08 1.88
CA LEU A 46 -20.88 10.03 1.20
C LEU A 46 -21.99 9.46 2.09
N GLY A 47 -21.68 8.46 2.92
CA GLY A 47 -22.61 7.91 3.91
C GLY A 47 -22.97 8.92 5.00
N GLU A 48 -21.98 9.59 5.57
CA GLU A 48 -22.14 10.60 6.62
C GLU A 48 -22.94 11.82 6.13
N LEU A 49 -22.61 12.33 4.94
CA LEU A 49 -23.31 13.45 4.32
C LEU A 49 -24.80 13.18 4.13
N LYS A 50 -25.13 11.97 3.63
CA LYS A 50 -26.52 11.56 3.43
C LYS A 50 -27.30 11.41 4.74
N LYS A 51 -26.66 10.95 5.82
CA LYS A 51 -27.33 10.72 7.10
C LYS A 51 -27.55 12.00 7.91
N ASN A 52 -26.59 12.90 7.87
CA ASN A 52 -26.53 14.03 8.80
C ASN A 52 -26.84 15.38 8.13
N ASN A 53 -27.22 15.37 6.84
CA ASN A 53 -27.49 16.56 6.04
C ASN A 53 -26.34 17.59 6.12
N ILE A 54 -25.11 17.08 6.20
CA ILE A 54 -23.90 17.88 6.30
C ILE A 54 -23.59 18.41 4.90
N GLU A 55 -23.18 19.67 4.80
CA GLU A 55 -22.59 20.23 3.59
C GLU A 55 -21.12 20.52 3.89
N PHE A 56 -20.20 19.95 3.10
CA PHE A 56 -18.80 20.33 3.16
C PHE A 56 -18.59 21.62 2.36
N LYS A 57 -17.85 22.56 2.93
CA LYS A 57 -17.40 23.78 2.24
C LYS A 57 -15.98 23.58 1.70
N ASP A 58 -15.67 24.28 0.61
CA ASP A 58 -14.30 24.31 0.10
C ASP A 58 -13.34 24.80 1.18
N GLY A 59 -12.32 23.98 1.47
CA GLY A 59 -11.32 24.24 2.51
C GLY A 59 -11.55 23.48 3.83
N ASP A 60 -12.69 22.78 3.99
CA ASP A 60 -12.92 21.94 5.15
C ASP A 60 -11.91 20.78 5.20
N THR A 61 -11.26 20.62 6.36
CA THR A 61 -10.33 19.51 6.62
C THR A 61 -10.97 18.52 7.56
N PHE A 62 -11.11 17.27 7.12
CA PHE A 62 -11.60 16.19 7.96
C PHE A 62 -10.46 15.25 8.36
N THR A 63 -10.32 15.00 9.66
CA THR A 63 -9.30 14.09 10.19
C THR A 63 -10.01 12.92 10.88
N PHE A 64 -9.64 11.71 10.50
CA PHE A 64 -10.11 10.49 11.15
C PHE A 64 -8.95 9.57 11.46
N LYS A 65 -9.12 8.75 12.50
CA LYS A 65 -8.20 7.66 12.80
C LYS A 65 -8.38 6.57 11.74
N ASP A 66 -7.28 5.99 11.28
CA ASP A 66 -7.30 4.94 10.26
C ASP A 66 -8.18 3.72 10.64
N ASN A 67 -8.27 3.41 11.93
CA ASN A 67 -9.11 2.34 12.45
C ASN A 67 -10.62 2.59 12.32
N ILE A 68 -11.06 3.78 11.92
CA ILE A 68 -12.47 4.11 11.74
C ILE A 68 -13.14 3.20 10.71
N PHE A 69 -12.40 2.79 9.67
CA PHE A 69 -12.92 1.93 8.60
C PHE A 69 -13.22 0.51 9.08
N ASP A 70 -12.55 0.04 10.14
CA ASP A 70 -12.76 -1.29 10.70
C ASP A 70 -14.13 -1.42 11.38
N TYR A 71 -14.69 -0.29 11.84
CA TYR A 71 -15.95 -0.20 12.56
C TYR A 71 -17.07 0.48 11.75
N SER A 72 -16.81 0.85 10.50
CA SER A 72 -17.81 1.46 9.62
C SER A 72 -19.07 0.60 9.57
N GLU A 73 -20.26 1.22 9.58
CA GLU A 73 -21.53 0.51 9.42
C GLU A 73 -21.64 -0.19 8.05
N ASP A 74 -21.00 0.36 7.02
CA ASP A 74 -20.95 -0.24 5.68
C ASP A 74 -20.04 -1.47 5.66
N LYS A 75 -20.64 -2.64 5.41
CA LYS A 75 -19.94 -3.92 5.32
C LYS A 75 -18.89 -3.96 4.20
N ASN A 76 -19.09 -3.21 3.12
CA ASN A 76 -18.13 -3.14 2.02
C ASN A 76 -16.89 -2.34 2.43
N ILE A 77 -17.06 -1.22 3.15
CA ILE A 77 -15.94 -0.47 3.74
C ILE A 77 -15.12 -1.36 4.67
N ARG A 78 -15.78 -2.12 5.57
CA ARG A 78 -15.07 -3.07 6.45
C ARG A 78 -14.31 -4.16 5.68
N LYS A 79 -14.83 -4.64 4.54
CA LYS A 79 -14.12 -5.61 3.70
C LYS A 79 -12.87 -5.00 3.06
N MET A 80 -12.98 -3.77 2.56
CA MET A 80 -11.86 -3.03 1.99
C MET A 80 -10.79 -2.76 3.05
N ALA A 81 -11.18 -2.33 4.25
CA ALA A 81 -10.24 -2.10 5.36
C ALA A 81 -9.42 -3.35 5.69
N LYS A 82 -10.09 -4.52 5.77
CA LYS A 82 -9.42 -5.81 5.96
C LYS A 82 -8.44 -6.16 4.84
N LEU A 83 -8.75 -5.84 3.58
CA LEU A 83 -7.83 -6.04 2.46
C LEU A 83 -6.62 -5.11 2.57
N ARG A 84 -6.85 -3.83 2.89
CA ARG A 84 -5.81 -2.82 3.11
C ARG A 84 -4.79 -3.27 4.16
N HIS A 85 -5.27 -3.73 5.33
CA HIS A 85 -4.44 -4.27 6.39
C HIS A 85 -3.56 -5.43 5.93
N LYS A 86 -4.12 -6.34 5.12
CA LYS A 86 -3.35 -7.45 4.53
C LYS A 86 -2.30 -6.95 3.54
N MET A 87 -2.61 -5.95 2.74
CA MET A 87 -1.65 -5.33 1.81
C MET A 87 -0.50 -4.69 2.57
N MET A 88 -0.77 -3.83 3.55
CA MET A 88 0.25 -3.18 4.37
C MET A 88 1.15 -4.20 5.09
N LYS A 89 0.55 -5.20 5.75
CA LYS A 89 1.31 -6.28 6.40
C LYS A 89 2.20 -7.04 5.43
N THR A 90 1.73 -7.25 4.20
CA THR A 90 2.51 -7.94 3.17
C THR A 90 3.64 -7.06 2.64
N MET A 91 3.38 -5.78 2.40
CA MET A 91 4.40 -4.81 1.98
C MET A 91 5.51 -4.69 3.04
N ASN A 92 5.17 -4.55 4.32
CA ASN A 92 6.14 -4.48 5.41
C ASN A 92 7.03 -5.73 5.45
N LYS A 93 6.42 -6.93 5.37
CA LYS A 93 7.17 -8.20 5.30
C LYS A 93 8.10 -8.27 4.10
N LEU A 94 7.69 -7.75 2.94
CA LEU A 94 8.55 -7.71 1.75
C LEU A 94 9.74 -6.78 1.94
N VAL A 95 9.54 -5.63 2.59
CA VAL A 95 10.62 -4.68 2.91
C VAL A 95 11.61 -5.31 3.90
N GLU A 96 11.11 -5.82 5.03
CA GLU A 96 11.91 -6.41 6.11
C GLU A 96 12.75 -7.59 5.62
N LYS A 97 12.14 -8.53 4.88
CA LYS A 97 12.83 -9.76 4.44
C LYS A 97 13.88 -9.53 3.36
N ASN A 98 13.82 -8.42 2.63
CA ASN A 98 14.71 -8.15 1.50
C ASN A 98 15.75 -7.05 1.80
N ASN A 99 15.76 -6.50 3.03
CA ASN A 99 16.70 -5.48 3.50
C ASN A 99 16.88 -4.33 2.50
N PHE A 100 15.76 -3.80 1.99
CA PHE A 100 15.78 -2.67 1.07
C PHE A 100 16.27 -1.41 1.77
N LYS A 101 17.11 -0.62 1.08
CA LYS A 101 17.55 0.67 1.61
C LYS A 101 16.41 1.68 1.53
N ASP A 102 16.35 2.65 2.43
CA ASP A 102 15.31 3.69 2.45
C ASP A 102 15.17 4.40 1.10
N LYS A 103 16.30 4.72 0.46
CA LYS A 103 16.31 5.32 -0.89
C LYS A 103 15.64 4.46 -1.98
N GLU A 104 15.59 3.15 -1.79
CA GLU A 104 14.96 2.20 -2.72
C GLU A 104 13.45 2.09 -2.49
N ILE A 105 12.95 2.53 -1.32
CA ILE A 105 11.53 2.44 -0.93
C ILE A 105 10.88 3.81 -0.70
N LYS A 106 11.55 4.92 -1.01
CA LYS A 106 11.03 6.30 -0.86
C LYS A 106 9.65 6.53 -1.47
N PHE A 107 9.25 5.72 -2.45
CA PHE A 107 7.92 5.78 -3.05
C PHE A 107 6.78 5.22 -2.18
N LEU A 108 7.11 4.63 -1.02
CA LEU A 108 6.17 4.16 0.01
C LEU A 108 6.02 5.18 1.15
N SER A 109 6.78 6.28 1.13
CA SER A 109 6.77 7.35 2.14
C SER A 109 5.88 8.51 1.73
#